data_AF-A0A158PKG2-F1
#
_entry.id   AF-A0A158PKG2-F1
#
_cell.length_a   1.000
_cell.length_b   1.000
_cell.length_c   1.000
_cell.angle_alpha   90.00
_cell.angle_beta   90.00
_cell.angle_gamma   90.00
#
_symmetry.space_group_name_H-M   'P 1'
#
loop_
_entity.id
_entity.type
_entity.pdbx_description
1 polymer ?
#
loop_
_entity_poly.entity_id
_entity_poly.type
_entity_poly.pdbx_seq_one_letter_code
_entity_poly.pdbx_strand_id
1 'polypeptide(L)'
;MAVDCKVLTAAGNIMISGIYFYHVVMYSVTTILVLYRKDTFHPFFCVLLAFFCLSYALSDFLEMFCTSVQLFGNVEDNVVRIIKKLGELFYVYASPCAILLVVERVVATLYSVQYEQLRPWSLFWIGQVFCVIFAFLVVFCQYWIEFNYNIQQWALLAIQLAILSLRACAEALIPISILVLHPCFKKMINISFRWCQIGKFFCKNKRDSGTMIGGVQISDIYFNNLRVMWNK
;
A
#
# COMPACT_ATOMS: atom_id res chain seq x y z
N MET A 1 25.42 -40.32 -8.50
CA MET A 1 25.44 -39.07 -9.29
C MET A 1 25.36 -37.92 -8.31
N ALA A 2 26.45 -37.18 -8.10
CA ALA A 2 26.39 -35.92 -7.37
C ALA A 2 25.76 -34.89 -8.30
N VAL A 3 24.60 -34.35 -7.93
CA VAL A 3 24.00 -33.21 -8.64
C VAL A 3 24.94 -32.03 -8.45
N ASP A 4 25.40 -31.46 -9.55
CA ASP A 4 26.37 -30.36 -9.54
C ASP A 4 25.71 -29.13 -8.91
N CYS A 5 26.21 -28.72 -7.73
CA CYS A 5 25.59 -27.69 -6.89
C CYS A 5 25.32 -26.38 -7.67
N LYS A 6 26.20 -26.07 -8.65
CA LYS A 6 26.08 -24.91 -9.55
C LYS A 6 24.83 -24.94 -10.42
N VAL A 7 24.46 -26.12 -10.94
CA VAL A 7 23.27 -26.29 -11.78
C VAL A 7 22.01 -26.09 -10.95
N LEU A 8 22.01 -26.58 -9.70
CA LEU A 8 20.90 -26.39 -8.77
C LEU A 8 20.72 -24.91 -8.37
N THR A 9 21.81 -24.21 -8.08
CA THR A 9 21.78 -22.76 -7.78
C THR A 9 21.31 -21.95 -8.99
N ALA A 10 21.77 -22.26 -10.20
CA ALA A 10 21.33 -21.58 -11.41
C ALA A 10 19.84 -21.81 -11.68
N ALA A 11 19.36 -23.04 -11.55
CA ALA A 11 17.94 -23.36 -11.68
C ALA A 11 17.08 -22.62 -10.64
N GLY A 12 17.54 -22.55 -9.39
CA GLY A 12 16.89 -21.80 -8.32
C GLY A 12 16.79 -20.30 -8.63
N ASN A 13 17.88 -19.68 -9.08
CA ASN A 13 17.89 -18.27 -9.44
C ASN A 13 17.00 -17.95 -10.65
N ILE A 14 16.91 -18.84 -11.64
CA ILE A 14 15.98 -18.70 -12.78
C ILE A 14 14.53 -18.74 -12.29
N MET A 15 14.19 -19.70 -11.42
CA MET A 15 12.84 -19.81 -10.86
C MET A 15 12.46 -18.57 -10.04
N ILE A 16 13.37 -18.10 -9.18
CA ILE A 16 13.17 -16.91 -8.35
C ILE A 16 12.99 -15.65 -9.21
N SER A 17 13.84 -15.48 -10.23
CA SER A 17 13.72 -14.36 -11.17
C SER A 17 12.38 -14.37 -11.91
N GLY A 18 11.90 -15.56 -12.32
CA GLY A 18 10.57 -15.72 -12.93
C GLY A 18 9.41 -15.31 -12.01
N ILE A 19 9.48 -15.63 -10.71
CA ILE A 19 8.48 -15.22 -9.72
C ILE A 19 8.47 -13.69 -9.56
N TYR A 20 9.65 -13.08 -9.40
CA TYR A 20 9.74 -11.63 -9.29
C TYR A 20 9.26 -10.93 -10.56
N PHE A 21 9.59 -11.44 -11.75
CA PHE A 21 9.07 -10.90 -13.01
C PHE A 21 7.53 -10.87 -13.02
N TYR A 22 6.90 -11.98 -12.61
CA TYR A 22 5.45 -12.04 -12.50
C TYR A 22 4.90 -10.99 -11.52
N HIS A 23 5.51 -10.84 -10.34
CA HIS A 23 5.09 -9.81 -9.37
C HIS A 23 5.24 -8.39 -9.93
N VAL A 24 6.38 -8.07 -10.56
CA VAL A 24 6.62 -6.76 -11.18
C VAL A 24 5.52 -6.44 -12.18
N VAL A 25 5.17 -7.39 -13.07
CA VAL A 25 4.08 -7.21 -14.04
C VAL A 25 2.75 -6.99 -13.33
N MET A 26 2.41 -7.82 -12.34
CA MET A 26 1.13 -7.72 -11.63
C MET A 26 0.96 -6.41 -10.87
N TYR A 27 1.98 -5.98 -10.11
CA TYR A 27 1.94 -4.71 -9.38
C TYR A 27 1.97 -3.51 -10.32
N SER A 28 2.72 -3.57 -11.42
CA SER A 28 2.74 -2.50 -12.42
C SER A 28 1.37 -2.34 -13.11
N VAL A 29 0.77 -3.44 -13.56
CA VAL A 29 -0.58 -3.43 -14.16
C VAL A 29 -1.61 -2.92 -13.15
N THR A 30 -1.56 -3.38 -11.90
CA THR A 30 -2.45 -2.90 -10.84
C THR A 30 -2.31 -1.39 -10.62
N THR A 31 -1.08 -0.88 -10.59
CA THR A 31 -0.79 0.55 -10.45
C THR A 31 -1.42 1.35 -11.59
N ILE A 32 -1.24 0.91 -12.84
CA ILE A 32 -1.83 1.54 -14.02
C ILE A 32 -3.36 1.51 -13.95
N LEU A 33 -3.94 0.37 -13.58
CA LEU A 33 -5.40 0.22 -13.47
C LEU A 33 -5.99 1.14 -12.39
N VAL A 34 -5.36 1.25 -11.22
CA VAL A 34 -5.78 2.15 -10.14
C VAL A 34 -5.72 3.62 -10.60
N LEU A 35 -4.64 4.00 -11.29
CA LEU A 35 -4.48 5.36 -11.81
C LEU A 35 -5.39 5.66 -13.01
N TYR A 36 -5.80 4.66 -13.77
CA TYR A 36 -6.74 4.81 -14.87
C TYR A 36 -8.19 4.89 -14.38
N ARG A 37 -8.54 4.13 -13.33
CA ARG A 37 -9.88 4.06 -12.74
C ARG A 37 -10.13 5.13 -11.66
N LYS A 38 -9.75 6.37 -11.97
CA LYS A 38 -9.80 7.55 -11.09
C LYS A 38 -11.17 7.82 -10.46
N ASP A 39 -12.24 7.48 -11.17
CA ASP A 39 -13.62 7.69 -10.73
C ASP A 39 -14.09 6.69 -9.65
N THR A 40 -13.31 5.66 -9.34
CA THR A 40 -13.77 4.53 -8.50
C THR A 40 -13.45 4.73 -7.01
N PHE A 41 -12.33 5.37 -6.70
CA PHE A 41 -11.90 5.64 -5.34
C PHE A 41 -11.47 7.09 -5.16
N HIS A 42 -11.37 7.50 -3.90
CA HIS A 42 -10.89 8.83 -3.55
C HIS A 42 -9.47 9.06 -4.12
N PRO A 43 -9.14 10.26 -4.67
CA PRO A 43 -7.83 10.53 -5.25
C PRO A 43 -6.66 10.23 -4.29
N PHE A 44 -6.78 10.59 -3.00
CA PHE A 44 -5.77 10.21 -1.99
C PHE A 44 -5.56 8.70 -1.88
N PHE A 45 -6.66 7.94 -1.81
CA PHE A 45 -6.60 6.49 -1.76
C PHE A 45 -5.94 5.92 -3.02
N CYS A 46 -6.33 6.40 -4.20
CA CYS A 46 -5.73 5.99 -5.47
C CYS A 46 -4.23 6.26 -5.54
N VAL A 47 -3.79 7.47 -5.18
CA VAL A 47 -2.38 7.87 -5.20
C VAL A 47 -1.57 7.07 -4.17
N LEU A 48 -2.11 6.88 -2.97
CA LEU A 48 -1.45 6.09 -1.93
C LEU A 48 -1.35 4.61 -2.31
N LEU A 49 -2.40 4.05 -2.91
CA LEU A 49 -2.42 2.68 -3.40
C LEU A 49 -1.45 2.50 -4.58
N ALA A 50 -1.36 3.51 -5.45
CA ALA A 50 -0.39 3.52 -6.53
C ALA A 50 1.05 3.55 -6.00
N PHE A 51 1.37 4.39 -4.99
CA PHE A 51 2.70 4.38 -4.37
C PHE A 51 3.03 3.05 -3.70
N PHE A 52 2.05 2.46 -3.01
CA PHE A 52 2.19 1.13 -2.39
C PHE A 52 2.47 0.04 -3.43
N CYS A 53 1.71 -0.03 -4.53
CA CYS A 53 1.95 -1.01 -5.59
C CYS A 53 3.27 -0.75 -6.33
N LEU A 54 3.60 0.52 -6.59
CA LEU A 54 4.84 0.91 -7.27
C LEU A 54 6.07 0.55 -6.43
N SER A 55 6.02 0.72 -5.11
CA SER A 55 7.14 0.37 -4.24
C SER A 55 7.41 -1.13 -4.24
N TYR A 56 6.37 -1.97 -4.29
CA TYR A 56 6.53 -3.41 -4.50
C TYR A 56 7.11 -3.73 -5.87
N ALA A 57 6.57 -3.14 -6.94
CA ALA A 57 7.07 -3.36 -8.29
C ALA A 57 8.55 -2.99 -8.42
N LEU A 58 8.97 -1.86 -7.85
CA LEU A 58 10.36 -1.43 -7.85
C LEU A 58 11.25 -2.35 -7.01
N SER A 59 10.80 -2.76 -5.83
CA SER A 59 11.55 -3.68 -4.98
C SER A 59 11.79 -5.03 -5.66
N ASP A 60 10.73 -5.64 -6.19
CA ASP A 60 10.80 -6.92 -6.90
C ASP A 60 11.62 -6.81 -8.20
N PHE A 61 11.56 -5.67 -8.89
CA PHE A 61 12.38 -5.40 -10.07
C PHE A 61 13.87 -5.38 -9.73
N LEU A 62 14.25 -4.73 -8.62
CA LEU A 62 15.65 -4.66 -8.18
C LEU A 62 16.17 -6.03 -7.73
N GLU A 63 15.35 -6.85 -7.07
CA GLU A 63 15.74 -8.21 -6.68
C GLU A 63 15.84 -9.15 -7.90
N MET A 64 14.91 -9.04 -8.84
CA MET A 64 14.98 -9.71 -10.15
C MET A 64 16.24 -9.32 -10.92
N PHE A 65 16.58 -8.03 -10.92
CA PHE A 65 17.80 -7.53 -11.56
C PHE A 65 19.05 -8.14 -10.90
N CYS A 66 19.12 -8.14 -9.55
CA CYS A 66 20.23 -8.75 -8.81
C CYS A 66 20.40 -10.24 -9.11
N THR A 67 19.30 -11.01 -9.06
CA THR A 67 19.33 -12.46 -9.33
C THR A 67 19.71 -12.77 -10.78
N SER A 68 19.24 -11.96 -11.73
CA SER A 68 19.62 -12.06 -13.15
C SER A 68 21.10 -11.74 -13.35
N VAL A 69 21.60 -10.68 -12.74
CA VAL A 69 23.02 -10.32 -12.76
C VAL A 69 23.91 -11.43 -12.18
N GLN A 70 23.49 -12.05 -11.08
CA GLN A 70 24.19 -13.19 -10.47
C GLN A 70 24.24 -14.42 -11.38
N LEU A 71 23.23 -14.63 -12.24
CA LEU A 71 23.24 -15.70 -13.25
C LEU A 71 24.28 -15.47 -14.35
N PHE A 72 24.55 -14.21 -14.72
CA PHE A 72 25.55 -13.86 -15.73
C PHE A 72 26.98 -13.75 -15.18
N GLY A 73 27.18 -13.95 -13.88
CA GLY A 73 28.46 -14.27 -13.26
C GLY A 73 29.51 -13.15 -13.24
N ASN A 74 29.14 -11.87 -13.44
CA ASN A 74 30.14 -10.85 -13.74
C ASN A 74 29.86 -9.44 -13.16
N VAL A 75 29.47 -9.34 -11.90
CA VAL A 75 29.29 -8.03 -11.24
C VAL A 75 29.93 -8.02 -9.86
N GLU A 76 30.56 -6.89 -9.51
CA GLU A 76 31.15 -6.65 -8.19
C GLU A 76 30.11 -6.83 -7.08
N ASP A 77 30.47 -7.63 -6.07
CA ASP A 77 29.61 -7.95 -4.92
C ASP A 77 29.07 -6.69 -4.21
N ASN A 78 29.82 -5.59 -4.24
CA ASN A 78 29.43 -4.32 -3.64
C ASN A 78 28.25 -3.67 -4.38
N VAL A 79 28.23 -3.71 -5.71
CA VAL A 79 27.15 -3.12 -6.52
C VAL A 79 25.84 -3.88 -6.26
N VAL A 80 25.90 -5.21 -6.27
CA VAL A 80 24.74 -6.06 -5.96
C VAL A 80 24.23 -5.79 -4.54
N ARG A 81 25.13 -5.65 -3.57
CA ARG A 81 24.77 -5.33 -2.18
C ARG A 81 24.04 -3.98 -2.07
N ILE A 82 24.52 -2.93 -2.74
CA ILE A 82 23.87 -1.60 -2.74
C ILE A 82 22.48 -1.68 -3.37
N ILE A 83 22.33 -2.37 -4.51
CA ILE A 83 21.05 -2.52 -5.19
C ILE A 83 20.05 -3.28 -4.31
N LYS A 84 20.49 -4.34 -3.61
CA LYS A 84 19.63 -5.07 -2.65
C LYS A 84 19.15 -4.18 -1.51
N LYS A 85 20.03 -3.37 -0.92
CA LYS A 85 19.62 -2.40 0.14
C LYS A 85 18.65 -1.34 -0.38
N LEU A 86 18.81 -0.91 -1.64
CA LEU A 86 17.83 -0.03 -2.28
C LEU A 86 16.47 -0.72 -2.49
N GLY A 87 16.47 -2.01 -2.88
CA GLY A 87 15.27 -2.84 -2.97
C GLY A 87 14.57 -3.00 -1.61
N GLU A 88 15.34 -3.24 -0.55
CA GLU A 88 14.84 -3.30 0.84
C GLU A 88 14.19 -1.98 1.26
N LEU A 89 14.76 -0.83 0.88
CA LEU A 89 14.19 0.48 1.18
C LEU A 89 12.78 0.63 0.60
N PHE A 90 12.58 0.29 -0.67
CA PHE A 90 11.25 0.32 -1.30
C PHE A 90 10.28 -0.68 -0.65
N TYR A 91 10.76 -1.86 -0.29
CA TYR A 91 9.95 -2.87 0.40
C TYR A 91 9.49 -2.40 1.79
N VAL A 92 10.39 -1.80 2.58
CA VAL A 92 10.06 -1.30 3.92
C VAL A 92 9.15 -0.08 3.83
N TYR A 93 9.34 0.79 2.83
CA TYR A 93 8.46 1.94 2.57
C TYR A 93 7.01 1.52 2.28
N ALA A 94 6.77 0.36 1.67
CA ALA A 94 5.41 -0.15 1.45
C ALA A 94 4.61 -0.33 2.75
N SER A 95 5.28 -0.67 3.86
CA SER A 95 4.64 -0.98 5.15
C SER A 95 3.88 0.21 5.77
N PRO A 96 4.49 1.39 6.00
CA PRO A 96 3.75 2.55 6.50
C PRO A 96 2.72 3.05 5.49
N CYS A 97 2.93 2.87 4.17
CA CYS A 97 1.90 3.16 3.17
C CYS A 97 0.65 2.28 3.34
N ALA A 98 0.81 0.99 3.65
CA ALA A 98 -0.31 0.08 3.93
C ALA A 98 -1.12 0.55 5.14
N ILE A 99 -0.44 0.99 6.21
CA ILE A 99 -1.11 1.53 7.41
C ILE A 99 -1.88 2.81 7.05
N LEU A 100 -1.26 3.72 6.29
CA LEU A 100 -1.93 4.92 5.82
C LEU A 100 -3.15 4.61 4.94
N LEU A 101 -3.13 3.54 4.14
CA LEU A 101 -4.29 3.09 3.35
C LEU A 101 -5.46 2.68 4.24
N VAL A 102 -5.18 1.90 5.28
CA VAL A 102 -6.20 1.48 6.24
C VAL A 102 -6.75 2.69 7.01
N VAL A 103 -5.87 3.58 7.48
CA VAL A 103 -6.27 4.81 8.20
C VAL A 103 -7.10 5.73 7.31
N GLU A 104 -6.65 5.99 6.07
CA GLU A 104 -7.40 6.79 5.09
C GLU A 104 -8.82 6.28 5.00
N ARG A 105 -8.94 4.97 4.84
CA ARG A 105 -10.22 4.34 4.58
C ARG A 105 -11.13 4.37 5.81
N VAL A 106 -10.59 4.09 6.99
CA VAL A 106 -11.33 4.20 8.25
C VAL A 106 -11.87 5.62 8.40
N VAL A 107 -11.03 6.63 8.16
CA VAL A 107 -11.45 8.04 8.27
C VAL A 107 -12.51 8.39 7.20
N ALA A 108 -12.33 7.95 5.95
CA ALA A 108 -13.30 8.16 4.89
C ALA A 108 -14.66 7.51 5.21
N THR A 109 -14.66 6.35 5.88
CA THR A 109 -15.91 5.67 6.28
C THR A 109 -16.59 6.27 7.51
N LEU A 110 -15.81 6.76 8.48
CA LEU A 110 -16.35 7.36 9.72
C LEU A 110 -16.81 8.81 9.53
N TYR A 111 -16.11 9.58 8.68
CA TYR A 111 -16.29 11.03 8.55
C TYR A 111 -16.67 11.48 7.13
N SER A 112 -17.42 10.68 6.37
CA SER A 112 -17.68 10.90 4.93
C SER A 112 -18.12 12.31 4.53
N VAL A 113 -18.93 12.99 5.36
CA VAL A 113 -19.47 14.34 5.07
C VAL A 113 -18.41 15.45 5.25
N GLN A 114 -17.56 15.31 6.26
CA GLN A 114 -16.51 16.29 6.60
C GLN A 114 -15.20 16.00 5.87
N TYR A 115 -15.04 14.76 5.43
CA TYR A 115 -13.83 14.24 4.80
C TYR A 115 -13.42 15.04 3.56
N GLU A 116 -14.39 15.38 2.70
CA GLU A 116 -14.14 16.08 1.43
C GLU A 116 -13.77 17.56 1.63
N GLN A 117 -14.32 18.22 2.66
CA GLN A 117 -14.20 19.68 2.80
C GLN A 117 -12.93 20.12 3.54
N LEU A 118 -12.33 19.25 4.33
CA LEU A 118 -11.33 19.63 5.34
C LEU A 118 -9.95 19.01 5.13
N ARG A 119 -9.73 18.23 4.06
CA ARG A 119 -8.48 17.46 3.92
C ARG A 119 -7.50 18.09 2.94
N PRO A 120 -6.49 18.85 3.40
CA PRO A 120 -5.46 19.41 2.54
C PRO A 120 -4.47 18.33 2.08
N TRP A 121 -4.01 18.45 0.84
CA TRP A 121 -2.95 17.61 0.27
C TRP A 121 -1.62 17.69 1.04
N SER A 122 -1.40 18.74 1.83
CA SER A 122 -0.20 18.90 2.67
C SER A 122 -0.05 17.78 3.71
N LEU A 123 -1.15 17.33 4.34
CA LEU A 123 -1.09 16.24 5.32
C LEU A 123 -0.66 14.91 4.68
N PHE A 124 -1.08 14.69 3.42
CA PHE A 124 -0.63 13.53 2.65
C PHE A 124 0.88 13.57 2.40
N TRP A 125 1.41 14.70 1.91
CA TRP A 125 2.84 14.84 1.64
C TRP A 125 3.70 14.71 2.89
N ILE A 126 3.24 15.27 4.02
CA ILE A 126 3.89 15.09 5.32
C ILE A 126 3.93 13.60 5.69
N GLY A 127 2.81 12.88 5.53
CA GLY A 127 2.75 11.44 5.74
C GLY A 127 3.73 10.65 4.87
N GLN A 128 3.88 11.02 3.60
CA GLN A 128 4.86 10.39 2.70
C GLN A 128 6.30 10.62 3.15
N VAL A 129 6.64 11.84 3.56
CA VAL A 129 7.97 12.16 4.10
C VAL A 129 8.27 11.29 5.33
N PHE A 130 7.29 11.14 6.24
CA PHE A 130 7.45 10.23 7.39
C PHE A 130 7.65 8.77 6.97
N CYS A 131 6.94 8.28 5.95
CA CYS A 131 7.12 6.92 5.44
C CYS A 131 8.55 6.68 4.91
N VAL A 132 9.10 7.65 4.16
CA VAL A 132 10.45 7.59 3.62
C VAL A 132 11.49 7.63 4.74
N ILE A 133 11.34 8.55 5.71
CA ILE A 133 12.24 8.65 6.88
C ILE A 133 12.22 7.33 7.67
N PHE A 134 11.03 6.78 7.92
CA PHE A 134 10.88 5.52 8.62
C PHE A 134 11.59 4.36 7.89
N ALA A 135 11.37 4.24 6.57
CA ALA A 135 12.03 3.21 5.77
C ALA A 135 13.56 3.35 5.79
N PHE A 136 14.06 4.58 5.65
CA PHE A 136 15.49 4.86 5.72
C PHE A 136 16.08 4.49 7.08
N LEU A 137 15.42 4.86 8.18
CA LEU A 137 15.86 4.51 9.54
C LEU A 137 15.95 3.00 9.74
N VAL A 138 14.93 2.25 9.30
CA VAL A 138 14.91 0.78 9.45
C VAL A 138 16.06 0.13 8.67
N VAL A 139 16.25 0.50 7.40
CA VAL A 139 17.34 -0.05 6.56
C VAL A 139 18.71 0.38 7.09
N PHE A 140 18.85 1.63 7.55
CA PHE A 140 20.08 2.11 8.15
C PHE A 140 20.42 1.36 9.45
N CYS A 141 19.43 1.12 10.32
CA CYS A 141 19.61 0.32 11.52
C CYS A 141 20.03 -1.12 11.17
N GLN A 142 19.41 -1.74 10.15
CA GLN A 142 19.79 -3.08 9.68
C GLN A 142 21.26 -3.12 9.22
N TYR A 143 21.67 -2.14 8.40
CA TYR A 143 23.05 -2.03 7.93
C TYR A 143 24.04 -1.89 9.08
N TRP A 144 23.75 -1.05 10.08
CA TRP A 144 24.65 -0.82 11.21
C TRP A 144 24.82 -2.06 12.11
N ILE A 145 23.80 -2.93 12.14
CA ILE A 145 23.77 -4.13 12.98
C ILE A 145 24.54 -5.31 12.36
N GLU A 146 24.69 -5.35 11.04
CA GLU A 146 25.62 -6.30 10.39
C GLU A 146 27.07 -6.17 10.94
N PHE A 147 27.40 -5.03 11.55
CA PHE A 147 28.70 -4.76 12.18
C PHE A 147 28.77 -5.03 13.70
N ASN A 148 27.65 -5.30 14.40
CA ASN A 148 27.62 -5.44 15.86
C ASN A 148 26.85 -6.69 16.34
N TYR A 149 27.56 -7.64 16.97
CA TYR A 149 27.14 -9.04 17.17
C TYR A 149 26.35 -9.33 18.47
N ASN A 150 25.76 -8.34 19.13
CA ASN A 150 25.20 -8.49 20.49
C ASN A 150 23.66 -8.35 20.55
N ILE A 151 23.09 -8.54 21.76
CA ILE A 151 21.68 -8.46 22.22
C ILE A 151 20.76 -7.48 21.45
N GLN A 152 21.32 -6.40 20.90
CA GLN A 152 20.67 -5.48 19.97
C GLN A 152 20.03 -6.17 18.75
N GLN A 153 20.61 -7.28 18.24
CA GLN A 153 20.04 -8.07 17.15
C GLN A 153 18.67 -8.66 17.51
N TRP A 154 18.49 -9.19 18.72
CA TRP A 154 17.23 -9.80 19.16
C TRP A 154 16.12 -8.76 19.36
N ALA A 155 16.46 -7.60 19.94
CA ALA A 155 15.50 -6.50 20.10
C ALA A 155 15.04 -5.96 18.74
N LEU A 156 15.95 -5.83 17.77
CA LEU A 156 15.60 -5.35 16.44
C LEU A 156 14.81 -6.39 15.64
N LEU A 157 15.14 -7.68 15.77
CA LEU A 157 14.37 -8.78 15.20
C LEU A 157 12.92 -8.78 15.72
N ALA A 158 12.73 -8.54 17.02
CA ALA A 158 11.41 -8.42 17.62
C ALA A 158 10.62 -7.23 17.04
N ILE A 159 11.28 -6.07 16.86
CA ILE A 159 10.67 -4.89 16.22
C ILE A 159 10.31 -5.20 14.76
N GLN A 160 11.18 -5.87 14.01
CA GLN A 160 10.93 -6.27 12.63
C GLN A 160 9.75 -7.24 12.52
N LEU A 161 9.66 -8.24 13.41
CA LEU A 161 8.51 -9.16 13.47
C LEU A 161 7.21 -8.43 13.82
N ALA A 162 7.26 -7.43 14.70
CA ALA A 162 6.11 -6.59 15.01
C ALA A 162 5.67 -5.75 13.78
N ILE A 163 6.62 -5.17 13.05
CA ILE A 163 6.33 -4.43 11.80
C ILE A 163 5.76 -5.37 10.74
N LEU A 164 6.35 -6.56 10.57
CA LEU A 164 5.91 -7.53 9.58
C LEU A 164 4.49 -8.05 9.87
N SER A 165 4.19 -8.32 11.14
CA SER A 165 2.84 -8.75 11.55
C SER A 165 1.81 -7.63 11.40
N LEU A 166 2.14 -6.40 11.78
CA LEU A 166 1.27 -5.24 11.57
C LEU A 166 0.99 -5.02 10.07
N ARG A 167 2.01 -5.17 9.22
CA ARG A 167 1.89 -5.09 7.77
C ARG A 167 0.98 -6.18 7.22
N ALA A 168 1.21 -7.44 7.58
CA ALA A 168 0.39 -8.55 7.11
C ALA A 168 -1.10 -8.33 7.47
N CYS A 169 -1.36 -7.82 8.68
CA CYS A 169 -2.69 -7.41 9.09
C CYS A 169 -3.25 -6.28 8.20
N ALA A 170 -2.47 -5.22 7.95
CA ALA A 170 -2.89 -4.11 7.10
C ALA A 170 -3.19 -4.56 5.66
N GLU A 171 -2.33 -5.41 5.08
CA GLU A 171 -2.47 -5.94 3.73
C GLU A 171 -3.66 -6.87 3.58
N ALA A 172 -3.99 -7.66 4.60
CA ALA A 172 -5.22 -8.45 4.63
C ALA A 172 -6.47 -7.54 4.79
N LEU A 173 -6.36 -6.45 5.54
CA LEU A 173 -7.45 -5.51 5.76
C LEU A 173 -7.76 -4.65 4.52
N ILE A 174 -6.79 -4.36 3.65
CA ILE A 174 -7.02 -3.60 2.42
C ILE A 174 -8.10 -4.26 1.52
N PRO A 175 -8.00 -5.51 1.05
CA PRO A 175 -9.01 -6.14 0.22
C PRO A 175 -10.32 -6.39 0.97
N ILE A 176 -10.27 -6.78 2.26
CA ILE A 176 -11.47 -6.95 3.09
C ILE A 176 -12.23 -5.64 3.17
N SER A 177 -11.52 -4.55 3.41
CA SER A 177 -12.13 -3.24 3.48
C SER A 177 -12.67 -2.82 2.11
N ILE A 178 -12.02 -3.16 0.99
CA ILE A 178 -12.53 -2.96 -0.39
C ILE A 178 -13.86 -3.69 -0.56
N LEU A 179 -13.92 -4.96 -0.20
CA LEU A 179 -15.12 -5.78 -0.38
C LEU A 179 -16.28 -5.34 0.54
N VAL A 180 -16.01 -5.06 1.81
CA VAL A 180 -17.06 -4.78 2.81
C VAL A 180 -17.59 -3.34 2.72
N LEU A 181 -16.72 -2.37 2.43
CA LEU A 181 -17.06 -0.95 2.55
C LEU A 181 -17.36 -0.28 1.21
N HIS A 182 -17.14 -0.95 0.08
CA HIS A 182 -17.44 -0.36 -1.22
C HIS A 182 -18.97 -0.28 -1.46
N PRO A 183 -19.49 0.89 -1.90
CA PRO A 183 -20.93 1.11 -2.10
C PRO A 183 -21.59 0.07 -3.02
N CYS A 184 -20.89 -0.39 -4.06
CA CYS A 184 -21.42 -1.39 -5.00
C CYS A 184 -21.61 -2.77 -4.35
N PHE A 185 -20.71 -3.20 -3.46
CA PHE A 185 -20.84 -4.49 -2.76
C PHE A 185 -21.85 -4.41 -1.62
N LYS A 186 -21.93 -3.27 -0.93
CA LYS A 186 -22.96 -2.99 0.08
C LYS A 186 -24.37 -3.12 -0.50
N LYS A 187 -24.57 -2.77 -1.78
CA LYS A 187 -25.83 -2.93 -2.52
C LYS A 187 -26.17 -4.39 -2.83
N MET A 188 -25.18 -5.23 -3.10
CA MET A 188 -25.40 -6.67 -3.38
C MET A 188 -25.60 -7.51 -2.12
N ILE A 189 -24.89 -7.19 -1.04
CA ILE A 189 -24.78 -8.08 0.12
C ILE A 189 -25.90 -7.82 1.17
N ASN A 190 -26.68 -6.74 1.04
CA ASN A 190 -27.78 -6.38 1.95
C ASN A 190 -27.41 -6.44 3.46
N ILE A 191 -26.12 -6.36 3.78
CA ILE A 191 -25.66 -6.29 5.17
C ILE A 191 -25.86 -4.85 5.63
N SER A 192 -26.95 -4.66 6.36
CA SER A 192 -27.18 -3.50 7.21
C SER A 192 -26.13 -3.49 8.34
N PHE A 193 -24.91 -3.04 8.05
CA PHE A 193 -23.97 -2.66 9.12
C PHE A 193 -24.53 -1.42 9.83
N ARG A 194 -25.24 -1.67 10.94
CA ARG A 194 -25.87 -0.66 11.82
C ARG A 194 -24.86 0.29 12.48
N TRP A 195 -23.56 -0.02 12.39
CA TRP A 195 -22.47 0.75 13.00
C TRP A 195 -22.19 2.11 12.31
N CYS A 196 -22.58 2.31 11.04
CA CYS A 196 -22.44 3.62 10.37
C CYS A 196 -23.52 4.65 10.73
N GLN A 197 -24.48 4.34 11.60
CA GLN A 197 -25.51 5.33 12.00
C GLN A 197 -25.09 6.25 13.16
N ILE A 198 -23.92 6.02 13.78
CA ILE A 198 -23.42 6.89 14.87
C ILE A 198 -23.01 8.29 14.37
N GLY A 199 -22.88 8.47 13.04
CA GLY A 199 -22.60 9.78 12.41
C GLY A 199 -23.81 10.48 11.78
N LYS A 200 -25.05 9.99 11.96
CA LYS A 200 -26.24 10.80 11.62
C LYS A 200 -26.44 11.88 12.67
N PHE A 201 -25.53 12.85 12.70
CA PHE A 201 -25.90 14.16 13.20
C PHE A 201 -27.06 14.63 12.34
N PHE A 202 -28.20 14.79 13.00
CA PHE A 202 -29.33 15.58 12.52
C PHE A 202 -28.78 16.92 12.04
N CYS A 203 -28.45 17.04 10.75
CA CYS A 203 -28.61 18.31 10.05
C CYS A 203 -30.11 18.53 9.93
N LYS A 204 -30.70 19.01 11.03
CA LYS A 204 -32.04 19.60 11.02
C LYS A 204 -31.89 20.92 10.25
N ASN A 205 -31.80 20.82 8.93
CA ASN A 205 -31.83 22.00 8.08
C ASN A 205 -33.25 22.54 8.17
N LYS A 206 -33.39 23.59 8.97
CA LYS A 206 -34.66 24.25 9.25
C LYS A 206 -34.92 25.20 8.07
N ARG A 207 -35.26 24.64 6.91
CA ARG A 207 -36.02 25.29 5.83
C ARG A 207 -36.41 24.26 4.78
N ASP A 208 -37.73 24.11 4.70
CA ASP A 208 -38.56 23.83 3.53
C ASP A 208 -38.51 22.44 2.87
N SER A 209 -39.64 21.75 3.07
CA SER A 209 -40.33 20.85 2.13
C SER A 209 -39.52 19.74 1.45
N GLY A 210 -39.67 18.55 2.01
CA GLY A 210 -40.18 17.42 1.24
C GLY A 210 -39.31 16.91 0.09
N THR A 211 -38.13 16.37 0.40
CA THR A 211 -37.57 15.27 -0.39
C THR A 211 -36.60 14.49 0.48
N MET A 212 -36.98 13.27 0.87
CA MET A 212 -36.02 12.32 1.42
C MET A 212 -35.06 11.94 0.30
N ILE A 213 -33.91 12.60 0.24
CA ILE A 213 -32.79 12.22 -0.61
C ILE A 213 -32.31 10.86 -0.10
N GLY A 214 -32.80 9.80 -0.74
CA GLY A 214 -32.38 8.42 -0.45
C GLY A 214 -30.88 8.27 -0.68
N GLY A 215 -30.24 7.32 0.02
CA GLY A 215 -28.78 7.10 -0.03
C GLY A 215 -28.19 6.89 -1.43
N VAL A 216 -29.02 6.68 -2.46
CA VAL A 216 -28.64 6.62 -3.88
C VAL A 216 -28.23 7.99 -4.44
N GLN A 217 -28.91 9.08 -4.06
CA GLN A 217 -28.52 10.42 -4.52
C GLN A 217 -27.24 10.93 -3.85
N ILE A 218 -26.93 10.46 -2.63
CA ILE A 218 -25.70 10.82 -1.91
C ILE A 218 -24.47 10.18 -2.57
N SER A 219 -24.57 8.95 -3.09
CA SER A 219 -23.46 8.33 -3.81
C SER A 219 -23.18 9.02 -5.14
N ASP A 220 -24.22 9.42 -5.88
CA ASP A 220 -24.03 10.08 -7.19
C ASP A 220 -23.43 11.48 -7.04
N ILE A 221 -23.80 12.22 -5.98
CA ILE A 221 -23.17 13.51 -5.64
C ILE A 221 -21.70 13.30 -5.22
N TYR A 222 -21.41 12.26 -4.42
CA TYR A 222 -20.04 11.91 -4.01
C TYR A 222 -19.15 11.59 -5.24
N PHE A 223 -19.61 10.74 -6.15
CA PHE A 223 -18.84 10.39 -7.36
C PHE A 223 -18.69 11.55 -8.34
N ASN A 224 -19.68 12.44 -8.47
CA ASN A 224 -19.53 13.66 -9.25
C ASN A 224 -18.52 14.63 -8.62
N ASN A 225 -18.51 14.79 -7.29
CA ASN A 225 -17.52 15.61 -6.59
C ASN A 225 -16.09 15.03 -6.73
N LEU A 226 -15.95 13.71 -6.66
CA LEU A 226 -14.69 13.01 -6.91
C LEU A 226 -14.11 13.34 -8.28
N ARG A 227 -14.94 13.31 -9.33
CA ARG A 227 -14.52 13.64 -10.71
C ARG A 227 -14.05 15.10 -10.83
N VAL A 228 -14.72 16.03 -10.16
CA VAL A 228 -14.33 17.45 -10.15
C VAL A 228 -13.00 17.66 -9.44
N MET A 229 -12.70 16.92 -8.36
CA MET A 229 -11.42 17.04 -7.64
C MET A 229 -10.22 16.52 -8.43
N TRP A 230 -10.41 15.51 -9.29
CA TRP A 230 -9.32 15.02 -10.16
C TRP A 230 -8.93 15.98 -11.29
N ASN A 231 -9.81 16.92 -11.63
CA ASN A 231 -9.64 17.86 -12.73
C ASN A 231 -9.25 19.28 -12.27
N LYS A 232 -9.07 19.50 -10.97
CA LYS A 232 -8.51 20.74 -10.39
C LYS A 232 -7.02 20.56 -10.12
#